data_AF-S4RNX5-F1
#
_entry.id   AF-S4RNX5-F1
#
_cell.length_a   1.000
_cell.length_b   1.000
_cell.length_c   1.000
_cell.angle_alpha   90.00
_cell.angle_beta   90.00
_cell.angle_gamma   90.00
#
_symmetry.space_group_name_H-M   'P 1'
#
loop_
_entity.id
_entity.type
_entity.pdbx_description
1 polymer ?
#
loop_
_entity_poly.entity_id
_entity_poly.type
_entity_poly.pdbx_seq_one_letter_code
_entity_poly.pdbx_strand_id
1 'polypeptide(L)'
;MFFQFVVLNVCKYGRAPAKKLLLKVEKGKVARNSFPLRLHFTSSRTVLWDNFGAWNIGDEVILPSAETMAGKSRYRPHLRNVGCTSQTGVRSTNEDRYALSEVSNNVLCLAVFDGHGGPAAANFCSKYMAKHLRKYLQKEENLELVLSKSFLAVDREFTRRVTLSQEAELLRSGSTATVALLRDGQELAVGSVGDSRAVLCRRGKAMGLTKDHTAQRKDERTRVKACGGFVTWSTTGHSRINGTLAMTRSIGDIALKPYGVIADPEIQQLQLNHEDDSFLVLTTDGINFIMNNQEVCDAVSSSHTPGEAAHLITDSALQYGSDDNATAVVISLGAWRKFIKVQTHATFLPRVVSGGRWA
;
A
#
# COMPACT_ATOMS: atom_id res chain seq x y z
N MET A 1 28.22 36.80 -6.74
CA MET A 1 29.12 35.70 -6.34
C MET A 1 28.46 35.00 -5.16
N PHE A 2 27.71 33.92 -5.40
CA PHE A 2 27.03 33.18 -4.31
C PHE A 2 28.00 32.12 -3.78
N PHE A 3 28.38 32.22 -2.51
CA PHE A 3 29.15 31.18 -1.83
C PHE A 3 28.18 30.13 -1.27
N GLN A 4 28.47 28.87 -1.54
CA GLN A 4 27.67 27.74 -1.04
C GLN A 4 28.46 27.04 0.06
N PHE A 5 27.88 26.93 1.24
CA PHE A 5 28.44 26.19 2.37
C PHE A 5 27.76 24.84 2.49
N VAL A 6 28.55 23.76 2.47
CA VAL A 6 28.05 22.41 2.79
C VAL A 6 28.43 22.11 4.25
N VAL A 7 27.43 21.81 5.07
CA VAL A 7 27.62 21.37 6.46
C VAL A 7 27.51 19.85 6.48
N LEU A 8 28.63 19.16 6.71
CA LEU A 8 28.65 17.72 6.97
C LEU A 8 28.66 17.49 8.49
N ASN A 9 27.68 16.73 8.99
CA ASN A 9 27.73 16.19 10.34
C ASN A 9 28.52 14.88 10.32
N VAL A 10 29.74 14.91 10.87
CA VAL A 10 30.53 13.69 11.07
C VAL A 10 30.24 13.19 12.49
N CYS A 11 29.46 12.13 12.61
CA CYS A 11 29.32 11.40 13.87
C CYS A 11 30.60 10.60 14.12
N LYS A 12 31.34 10.95 15.18
CA LYS A 12 32.35 10.08 15.77
C LYS A 12 31.66 9.14 16.76
N TYR A 13 31.88 7.83 16.65
CA TYR A 13 31.57 6.92 17.75
C TYR A 13 32.47 7.28 18.94
N GLY A 14 31.86 7.67 20.07
CA GLY A 14 32.55 8.01 21.32
C GLY A 14 32.22 9.42 21.83
N ARG A 15 31.92 9.53 23.14
CA ARG A 15 31.44 10.73 23.86
C ARG A 15 32.32 11.97 23.61
N ALA A 16 32.03 12.76 22.57
CA ALA A 16 32.48 14.13 22.39
C ALA A 16 31.50 14.88 21.46
N PRO A 17 31.29 16.20 21.65
CA PRO A 17 30.32 16.96 20.86
C PRO A 17 30.74 17.07 19.39
N ALA A 18 29.76 16.98 18.49
CA ALA A 18 29.95 17.07 17.04
C ALA A 18 30.61 18.40 16.63
N LYS A 19 31.66 18.34 15.82
CA LYS A 19 32.28 19.53 15.21
C LYS A 19 31.70 19.75 13.81
N LYS A 20 31.20 20.96 13.54
CA LYS A 20 30.79 21.41 12.21
C LYS A 20 32.02 21.60 11.32
N LEU A 21 32.08 20.88 10.21
CA LEU A 21 33.02 21.17 9.12
C LEU A 21 32.30 22.03 8.08
N LEU A 22 32.85 23.20 7.76
CA LEU A 22 32.36 24.08 6.70
C LEU A 22 33.23 23.88 5.45
N LEU A 23 32.68 23.26 4.42
CA LEU A 23 33.35 23.15 3.12
C LEU A 23 32.90 24.29 2.20
N LYS A 24 33.88 25.02 1.65
CA LYS A 24 33.69 26.06 0.64
C LYS A 24 33.86 25.43 -0.74
N VAL A 25 32.82 25.42 -1.56
CA VAL A 25 32.86 24.90 -2.94
C VAL A 25 32.65 26.06 -3.91
N GLU A 26 33.61 26.30 -4.81
CA GLU A 26 33.48 27.26 -5.91
C GLU A 26 32.92 26.57 -7.15
N LYS A 27 31.94 27.21 -7.82
CA LYS A 27 31.33 26.69 -9.05
C LYS A 27 32.20 27.02 -10.27
N GLY A 28 32.65 26.00 -10.99
CA GLY A 28 33.25 26.19 -12.31
C GLY A 28 33.62 24.89 -13.03
N LYS A 29 32.91 24.64 -14.15
CA LYS A 29 33.22 23.73 -15.27
C LYS A 29 33.24 22.22 -15.03
N VAL A 30 32.35 21.54 -15.77
CA VAL A 30 32.37 20.10 -16.05
C VAL A 30 33.71 19.76 -16.73
N ALA A 31 34.52 18.92 -16.09
CA ALA A 31 35.66 18.27 -16.71
C ALA A 31 35.75 16.82 -16.22
N ARG A 32 35.67 15.88 -17.15
CA ARG A 32 36.10 14.49 -16.98
C ARG A 32 37.59 14.51 -16.68
N ASN A 33 37.98 14.26 -15.44
CA ASN A 33 39.19 13.54 -15.00
C ASN A 33 39.46 13.81 -13.52
N SER A 34 39.77 12.74 -12.81
CA SER A 34 40.18 12.68 -11.42
C SER A 34 41.40 13.58 -11.16
N PHE A 35 41.24 14.59 -10.31
CA PHE A 35 42.37 15.32 -9.72
C PHE A 35 42.27 15.29 -8.19
N PRO A 36 43.39 15.12 -7.47
CA PRO A 36 43.39 15.06 -6.01
C PRO A 36 43.19 16.47 -5.43
N LEU A 37 42.22 16.62 -4.54
CA LEU A 37 41.98 17.86 -3.77
C LEU A 37 43.18 18.13 -2.83
N ARG A 38 43.95 19.19 -3.09
CA ARG A 38 44.90 19.76 -2.13
C ARG A 38 44.17 20.68 -1.16
N LEU A 39 44.09 20.29 0.11
CA LEU A 39 43.61 21.13 1.22
C LEU A 39 44.78 21.92 1.81
N HIS A 40 44.69 23.24 1.85
CA HIS A 40 45.59 24.07 2.65
C HIS A 40 45.02 24.24 4.06
N PHE A 41 45.78 23.79 5.07
CA PHE A 41 45.47 23.99 6.48
C PHE A 41 46.23 25.20 7.02
N THR A 42 45.52 26.19 7.57
CA THR A 42 46.11 27.22 8.43
C THR A 42 45.95 26.78 9.89
N SER A 43 46.80 25.87 10.34
CA SER A 43 47.01 25.55 11.76
C SER A 43 48.20 24.59 11.87
N SER A 44 49.27 25.05 12.54
CA SER A 44 50.47 24.29 12.84
C SER A 44 50.18 23.13 13.79
N ARG A 45 49.78 21.98 13.24
CA ARG A 45 49.90 20.66 13.88
C ARG A 45 49.73 19.58 12.82
N THR A 46 50.83 18.89 12.53
CA THR A 46 50.90 17.71 11.67
C THR A 46 50.06 16.60 12.30
N VAL A 47 49.03 16.13 11.60
CA VAL A 47 48.31 14.90 11.97
C VAL A 47 48.60 13.90 10.86
N LEU A 48 49.36 12.84 11.20
CA LEU A 48 49.59 11.70 10.33
C LEU A 48 48.24 11.04 9.99
N TRP A 49 47.99 10.83 8.70
CA TRP A 49 46.92 9.98 8.22
C TRP A 49 47.48 8.56 8.08
N ASP A 50 47.18 7.68 9.03
CA ASP A 50 47.37 6.25 8.82
C ASP A 50 46.10 5.61 8.26
N ASN A 51 46.35 4.79 7.24
CA ASN A 51 45.43 3.98 6.46
C ASN A 51 44.33 3.29 7.29
N PHE A 52 43.07 3.71 7.10
CA PHE A 52 41.93 2.84 7.37
C PHE A 52 40.91 2.93 6.23
N GLY A 53 40.95 1.91 5.37
CA GLY A 53 39.80 1.33 4.67
C GLY A 53 39.09 2.22 3.64
N ALA A 54 39.49 2.08 2.37
CA ALA A 54 38.59 2.37 1.27
C ALA A 54 37.43 1.36 1.30
N TRP A 55 36.28 1.77 1.83
CA TRP A 55 35.04 1.01 1.69
C TRP A 55 34.36 1.44 0.40
N ASN A 56 34.51 0.63 -0.64
CA ASN A 56 33.63 0.66 -1.81
C ASN A 56 32.24 0.18 -1.36
N ILE A 57 31.41 1.11 -0.89
CA ILE A 57 29.97 0.87 -0.79
C ILE A 57 29.44 1.16 -2.19
N GLY A 58 29.10 0.11 -2.93
CA GLY A 58 28.54 0.17 -4.29
C GLY A 58 27.11 0.72 -4.35
N ASP A 59 26.68 1.47 -3.35
CA ASP A 59 25.40 2.16 -3.36
C ASP A 59 25.62 3.54 -3.97
N GLU A 60 25.04 3.79 -5.15
CA GLU A 60 24.94 5.13 -5.70
C GLU A 60 24.29 6.03 -4.64
N VAL A 61 25.07 6.96 -4.09
CA VAL A 61 24.54 8.03 -3.25
C VAL A 61 23.62 8.86 -4.13
N ILE A 62 22.31 8.64 -3.99
CA ILE A 62 21.27 9.41 -4.69
C ILE A 62 21.38 10.86 -4.21
N LEU A 63 22.03 11.69 -4.99
CA LEU A 63 22.04 13.13 -4.77
C LEU A 63 20.63 13.66 -5.08
N PRO A 64 20.04 14.48 -4.19
CA PRO A 64 18.75 15.09 -4.45
C PRO A 64 18.80 15.90 -5.75
N SER A 65 17.76 15.78 -6.58
CA SER A 65 17.64 16.57 -7.82
C SER A 65 17.65 18.07 -7.52
N ALA A 66 18.04 18.88 -8.50
CA ALA A 66 18.11 20.34 -8.37
C ALA A 66 16.79 21.00 -7.89
N GLU A 67 15.65 20.34 -8.13
CA GLU A 67 14.32 20.77 -7.65
C GLU A 67 14.18 20.66 -6.12
N THR A 68 14.90 19.74 -5.48
CA THR A 68 14.92 19.54 -4.02
C THR A 68 15.57 20.71 -3.29
N MET A 69 16.48 21.42 -3.95
CA MET A 69 17.16 22.59 -3.40
C MET A 69 16.29 23.86 -3.40
N ALA A 70 15.14 23.85 -4.07
CA ALA A 70 14.22 25.00 -4.20
C ALA A 70 13.10 25.05 -3.13
N GLY A 71 13.20 24.24 -2.07
CA GLY A 71 12.39 24.42 -0.85
C GLY A 71 10.97 23.81 -0.85
N LYS A 72 10.55 23.08 -1.88
CA LYS A 72 9.31 22.26 -1.87
C LYS A 72 9.43 21.01 -2.75
N SER A 73 10.41 20.13 -2.50
CA SER A 73 10.30 18.77 -3.04
C SER A 73 9.24 18.03 -2.25
N ARG A 74 8.01 17.99 -2.80
CA ARG A 74 6.95 17.12 -2.28
C ARG A 74 7.37 15.69 -2.59
N TYR A 75 7.40 14.83 -1.57
CA TYR A 75 7.63 13.41 -1.77
C TYR A 75 6.59 12.87 -2.75
N ARG A 76 7.03 12.44 -3.93
CA ARG A 76 6.17 11.79 -4.93
C ARG A 76 6.42 10.29 -4.87
N PRO A 77 5.43 9.49 -4.42
CA PRO A 77 5.53 8.05 -4.52
C PRO A 77 5.65 7.66 -5.99
N HIS A 78 6.38 6.60 -6.27
CA HIS A 78 6.48 6.00 -7.60
C HIS A 78 6.09 4.53 -7.53
N LEU A 79 5.73 3.93 -8.66
CA LEU A 79 5.37 2.50 -8.70
C LEU A 79 6.51 1.58 -8.22
N ARG A 80 7.78 1.98 -8.35
CA ARG A 80 8.94 1.25 -7.79
C ARG A 80 8.94 1.16 -6.25
N ASN A 81 8.14 2.00 -5.58
CA ASN A 81 7.99 2.06 -4.14
C ASN A 81 6.81 1.19 -3.64
N VAL A 82 6.24 0.38 -4.54
CA VAL A 82 5.14 -0.54 -4.26
C VAL A 82 5.67 -1.95 -4.14
N GLY A 83 5.26 -2.65 -3.09
CA GLY A 83 5.40 -4.09 -2.95
C GLY A 83 4.05 -4.76 -3.09
N CYS A 84 4.00 -5.92 -3.72
CA CYS A 84 2.77 -6.68 -3.87
C CYS A 84 3.06 -8.18 -3.77
N THR A 85 2.13 -8.92 -3.21
CA THR A 85 2.16 -10.38 -3.15
C THR A 85 0.74 -10.90 -3.23
N SER A 86 0.55 -11.99 -3.96
CA SER A 86 -0.71 -12.72 -4.05
C SER A 86 -0.41 -14.20 -3.93
N GLN A 87 -1.00 -14.86 -2.95
CA GLN A 87 -0.83 -16.28 -2.68
C GLN A 87 -2.16 -16.99 -2.82
N THR A 88 -2.16 -18.17 -3.45
CA THR A 88 -3.37 -18.95 -3.67
C THR A 88 -3.93 -19.55 -2.37
N GLY A 89 -3.08 -19.82 -1.38
CA GLY A 89 -3.48 -20.53 -0.17
C GLY A 89 -3.88 -21.98 -0.48
N VAL A 90 -4.93 -22.45 0.20
CA VAL A 90 -5.45 -23.84 0.09
C VAL A 90 -6.45 -23.99 -1.07
N ARG A 91 -6.87 -22.88 -1.70
CA ARG A 91 -7.79 -22.90 -2.85
C ARG A 91 -7.16 -23.59 -4.06
N SER A 92 -8.00 -24.15 -4.93
CA SER A 92 -7.57 -24.74 -6.20
C SER A 92 -7.13 -23.70 -7.23
N THR A 93 -7.70 -22.51 -7.16
CA THR A 93 -7.44 -21.39 -8.08
C THR A 93 -7.24 -20.11 -7.30
N ASN A 94 -6.34 -19.26 -7.81
CA ASN A 94 -6.23 -17.89 -7.33
C ASN A 94 -7.16 -17.00 -8.16
N GLU A 95 -8.23 -16.51 -7.54
CA GLU A 95 -9.21 -15.59 -8.12
C GLU A 95 -8.88 -14.12 -7.81
N ASP A 96 -7.96 -13.85 -6.89
CA ASP A 96 -7.47 -12.50 -6.59
C ASP A 96 -6.67 -11.91 -7.74
N ARG A 97 -6.88 -10.63 -8.02
CA ARG A 97 -6.06 -9.82 -8.92
C ARG A 97 -5.68 -8.52 -8.24
N TYR A 98 -4.54 -7.98 -8.64
CA TYR A 98 -4.17 -6.61 -8.31
C TYR A 98 -3.73 -5.89 -9.58
N ALA A 99 -3.80 -4.56 -9.58
CA ALA A 99 -3.36 -3.73 -10.68
C ALA A 99 -2.64 -2.48 -10.17
N LEU A 100 -1.48 -2.22 -10.77
CA LEU A 100 -0.65 -1.04 -10.50
C LEU A 100 -0.48 -0.29 -11.81
N SER A 101 -0.87 0.98 -11.86
CA SER A 101 -0.69 1.77 -13.08
C SER A 101 -0.58 3.26 -12.79
N GLU A 102 0.14 3.96 -13.65
CA GLU A 102 0.03 5.40 -13.77
C GLU A 102 -1.09 5.70 -14.79
N VAL A 103 -2.20 6.26 -14.30
CA VAL A 103 -3.40 6.53 -15.12
C VAL A 103 -3.34 7.93 -15.75
N SER A 104 -2.58 8.84 -15.17
CA SER A 104 -2.14 10.10 -15.79
C SER A 104 -0.77 10.47 -15.23
N ASN A 105 -0.07 11.45 -15.84
CA ASN A 105 1.27 11.91 -15.44
C ASN A 105 1.42 12.30 -13.95
N ASN A 106 0.31 12.48 -13.24
CA ASN A 106 0.26 12.86 -11.84
C ASN A 106 -0.68 11.97 -11.01
N VAL A 107 -1.25 10.89 -11.56
CA VAL A 107 -2.18 10.03 -10.81
C VAL A 107 -1.71 8.58 -10.86
N LEU A 108 -1.33 8.07 -9.70
CA LEU A 108 -1.08 6.64 -9.49
C LEU A 108 -2.38 5.92 -9.13
N CYS A 109 -2.53 4.70 -9.63
CA CYS A 109 -3.63 3.80 -9.33
C CYS A 109 -3.07 2.51 -8.73
N LEU A 110 -3.56 2.16 -7.55
CA LEU A 110 -3.36 0.85 -6.92
C LEU A 110 -4.72 0.20 -6.72
N ALA A 111 -4.86 -1.07 -7.07
CA ALA A 111 -6.12 -1.76 -6.92
C ALA A 111 -5.94 -3.23 -6.56
N VAL A 112 -6.90 -3.76 -5.79
CA VAL A 112 -7.10 -5.19 -5.55
C VAL A 112 -8.54 -5.56 -5.93
N PHE A 113 -8.70 -6.76 -6.47
CA PHE A 113 -9.96 -7.34 -6.93
C PHE A 113 -9.99 -8.78 -6.46
N ASP A 114 -10.82 -9.07 -5.49
CA ASP A 114 -11.03 -10.40 -4.93
C ASP A 114 -12.17 -11.05 -5.71
N GLY A 115 -11.88 -12.14 -6.41
CA GLY A 115 -12.80 -12.76 -7.36
C GLY A 115 -13.56 -13.91 -6.75
N HIS A 116 -14.82 -14.10 -7.16
CA HIS A 116 -15.62 -15.25 -6.76
C HIS A 116 -16.50 -15.76 -7.90
N GLY A 117 -16.83 -17.04 -7.86
CA GLY A 117 -17.66 -17.67 -8.90
C GLY A 117 -16.95 -17.72 -10.26
N GLY A 118 -15.63 -17.91 -10.25
CA GLY A 118 -14.76 -17.83 -11.42
C GLY A 118 -13.99 -16.50 -11.46
N PRO A 119 -12.74 -16.47 -11.94
CA PRO A 119 -11.88 -15.28 -11.90
C PRO A 119 -12.25 -14.22 -12.96
N ALA A 120 -13.33 -14.40 -13.72
CA ALA A 120 -13.63 -13.59 -14.89
C ALA A 120 -13.89 -12.12 -14.56
N ALA A 121 -14.68 -11.82 -13.53
CA ALA A 121 -14.93 -10.45 -13.08
C ALA A 121 -13.64 -9.77 -12.57
N ALA A 122 -12.84 -10.45 -11.74
CA ALA A 122 -11.56 -9.92 -11.24
C ALA A 122 -10.55 -9.69 -12.37
N ASN A 123 -10.43 -10.64 -13.32
CA ASN A 123 -9.63 -10.49 -14.54
C ASN A 123 -10.09 -9.31 -15.40
N PHE A 124 -11.40 -9.10 -15.51
CA PHE A 124 -11.96 -8.00 -16.27
C PHE A 124 -11.63 -6.65 -15.60
N CYS A 125 -11.80 -6.56 -14.29
CA CYS A 125 -11.48 -5.36 -13.53
C CYS A 125 -10.00 -4.99 -13.64
N SER A 126 -9.09 -5.95 -13.41
CA SER A 126 -7.65 -5.71 -13.51
C SER A 126 -7.21 -5.24 -14.90
N LYS A 127 -7.89 -5.72 -15.96
CA LYS A 127 -7.60 -5.35 -17.35
C LYS A 127 -8.18 -3.99 -17.76
N TYR A 128 -9.41 -3.67 -17.36
CA TYR A 128 -10.17 -2.53 -17.91
C TYR A 128 -10.37 -1.36 -16.94
N MET A 129 -10.16 -1.52 -15.63
CA MET A 129 -10.34 -0.44 -14.65
C MET A 129 -9.47 0.77 -15.00
N ALA A 130 -8.17 0.55 -15.26
CA ALA A 130 -7.26 1.63 -15.64
C ALA A 130 -7.74 2.39 -16.89
N LYS A 131 -8.26 1.69 -17.91
CA LYS A 131 -8.81 2.31 -19.13
C LYS A 131 -9.95 3.28 -18.82
N HIS A 132 -10.90 2.88 -17.97
CA HIS A 132 -12.02 3.75 -17.57
C HIS A 132 -11.57 4.93 -16.73
N LEU A 133 -10.66 4.70 -15.78
CA LEU A 133 -10.05 5.77 -14.98
C LEU A 133 -9.40 6.84 -15.87
N ARG A 134 -8.58 6.44 -16.86
CA ARG A 134 -7.96 7.38 -17.82
C ARG A 134 -9.01 8.19 -18.58
N LYS A 135 -10.06 7.54 -19.04
CA LYS A 135 -11.16 8.18 -19.79
C LYS A 135 -11.89 9.23 -18.94
N TYR A 136 -12.17 8.95 -17.66
CA TYR A 136 -12.90 9.88 -16.80
C TYR A 136 -12.00 10.98 -16.23
N LEU A 137 -10.71 10.71 -15.99
CA LEU A 137 -9.72 11.74 -15.59
C LEU A 137 -9.53 12.83 -16.65
N GLN A 138 -9.75 12.54 -17.93
CA GLN A 138 -9.73 13.55 -19.00
C GLN A 138 -10.92 14.52 -18.96
N LYS A 139 -11.97 14.16 -18.23
CA LYS A 139 -13.25 14.88 -18.23
C LYS A 139 -13.62 15.46 -16.88
N GLU A 140 -13.04 14.93 -15.81
CA GLU A 140 -13.37 15.31 -14.44
C GLU A 140 -12.15 15.44 -13.55
N GLU A 141 -12.12 16.54 -12.82
CA GLU A 141 -11.08 16.81 -11.82
C GLU A 141 -11.39 16.12 -10.48
N ASN A 142 -12.67 16.01 -10.10
CA ASN A 142 -13.04 15.39 -8.83
C ASN A 142 -12.82 13.86 -8.89
N LEU A 143 -11.87 13.36 -8.09
CA LEU A 143 -11.51 11.94 -8.03
C LEU A 143 -12.68 11.03 -7.58
N GLU A 144 -13.61 11.54 -6.77
CA GLU A 144 -14.80 10.79 -6.33
C GLU A 144 -15.73 10.53 -7.51
N LEU A 145 -15.99 11.56 -8.33
CA LEU A 145 -16.78 11.39 -9.55
C LEU A 145 -16.07 10.49 -10.56
N VAL A 146 -14.75 10.59 -10.67
CA VAL A 146 -13.94 9.70 -11.51
C VAL A 146 -14.09 8.24 -11.07
N LEU A 147 -13.95 7.96 -9.77
CA LEU A 147 -14.09 6.62 -9.21
C LEU A 147 -15.52 6.07 -9.40
N SER A 148 -16.54 6.81 -8.98
CA SER A 148 -17.94 6.39 -9.11
C SER A 148 -18.30 6.09 -10.58
N LYS A 149 -17.97 7.00 -11.51
CA LYS A 149 -18.22 6.78 -12.95
C LYS A 149 -17.43 5.59 -13.50
N SER A 150 -16.20 5.37 -13.04
CA SER A 150 -15.35 4.27 -13.51
C SER A 150 -15.85 2.91 -13.04
N PHE A 151 -16.27 2.77 -11.77
CA PHE A 151 -16.83 1.52 -11.24
C PHE A 151 -18.10 1.12 -11.99
N LEU A 152 -19.04 2.06 -12.14
CA LEU A 152 -20.28 1.83 -12.88
C LEU A 152 -20.03 1.52 -14.37
N ALA A 153 -19.02 2.16 -14.99
CA ALA A 153 -18.67 1.89 -16.38
C ALA A 153 -18.04 0.50 -16.58
N VAL A 154 -17.15 0.07 -15.67
CA VAL A 154 -16.55 -1.26 -15.69
C VAL A 154 -17.63 -2.33 -15.51
N ASP A 155 -18.52 -2.17 -14.54
CA ASP A 155 -19.61 -3.12 -14.28
C ASP A 155 -20.59 -3.25 -15.46
N ARG A 156 -20.97 -2.11 -16.07
CA ARG A 156 -21.80 -2.11 -17.29
C ARG A 156 -21.09 -2.78 -18.46
N GLU A 157 -19.80 -2.54 -18.66
CA GLU A 157 -19.05 -3.17 -19.75
C GLU A 157 -18.89 -4.68 -19.53
N PHE A 158 -18.62 -5.12 -18.30
CA PHE A 158 -18.57 -6.53 -17.93
C PHE A 158 -19.93 -7.21 -18.16
N THR A 159 -21.01 -6.64 -17.63
CA THR A 159 -22.38 -7.13 -17.79
C THR A 159 -22.72 -7.30 -19.26
N ARG A 160 -22.48 -6.26 -20.08
CA ARG A 160 -22.74 -6.32 -21.53
C ARG A 160 -21.96 -7.45 -22.20
N ARG A 161 -20.69 -7.66 -21.82
CA ARG A 161 -19.84 -8.68 -22.42
C ARG A 161 -20.30 -10.09 -22.05
N VAL A 162 -20.68 -10.31 -20.80
CA VAL A 162 -21.20 -11.60 -20.31
C VAL A 162 -22.57 -11.91 -20.92
N THR A 163 -23.49 -10.95 -20.99
CA THR A 163 -24.79 -11.15 -21.61
C THR A 163 -24.67 -11.52 -23.09
N LEU A 164 -23.64 -11.02 -23.79
CA LEU A 164 -23.39 -11.35 -25.19
C LEU A 164 -22.70 -12.71 -25.40
N SER A 165 -21.89 -13.19 -24.44
CA SER A 165 -21.20 -14.48 -24.60
C SER A 165 -22.10 -15.69 -24.37
N GLN A 166 -23.27 -15.51 -23.75
CA GLN A 166 -24.22 -16.59 -23.39
C GLN A 166 -23.62 -17.67 -22.47
N GLU A 167 -22.47 -17.41 -21.83
CA GLU A 167 -21.84 -18.32 -20.88
C GLU A 167 -22.52 -18.18 -19.52
N ALA A 168 -23.38 -19.14 -19.18
CA ALA A 168 -24.19 -19.10 -17.96
C ALA A 168 -23.35 -19.03 -16.68
N GLU A 169 -22.15 -19.61 -16.67
CA GLU A 169 -21.24 -19.59 -15.53
C GLU A 169 -20.76 -18.17 -15.19
N LEU A 170 -20.53 -17.33 -16.21
CA LEU A 170 -20.09 -15.95 -16.03
C LEU A 170 -21.16 -15.05 -15.38
N LEU A 171 -22.44 -15.44 -15.41
CA LEU A 171 -23.53 -14.70 -14.76
C LEU A 171 -23.38 -14.64 -13.23
N ARG A 172 -22.66 -15.61 -12.66
CA ARG A 172 -22.37 -15.72 -11.22
C ARG A 172 -20.96 -15.25 -10.88
N SER A 173 -20.13 -14.92 -11.87
CA SER A 173 -18.80 -14.37 -11.60
C SER A 173 -18.95 -12.94 -11.10
N GLY A 174 -18.31 -12.68 -9.97
CA GLY A 174 -18.27 -11.37 -9.35
C GLY A 174 -16.90 -11.10 -8.78
N SER A 175 -16.69 -9.85 -8.38
CA SER A 175 -15.46 -9.45 -7.72
C SER A 175 -15.68 -8.23 -6.83
N THR A 176 -14.94 -8.17 -5.73
CA THR A 176 -14.71 -6.91 -5.04
C THR A 176 -13.92 -5.96 -5.96
N ALA A 177 -13.91 -4.68 -5.60
CA ALA A 177 -12.94 -3.77 -6.16
C ALA A 177 -12.60 -2.75 -5.10
N THR A 178 -11.32 -2.65 -4.73
CA THR A 178 -10.79 -1.55 -3.91
C THR A 178 -9.72 -0.84 -4.72
N VAL A 179 -9.97 0.43 -5.06
CA VAL A 179 -9.14 1.22 -5.96
C VAL A 179 -8.72 2.51 -5.26
N ALA A 180 -7.41 2.73 -5.15
CA ALA A 180 -6.81 3.94 -4.62
C ALA A 180 -6.19 4.76 -5.75
N LEU A 181 -6.62 6.01 -5.87
CA LEU A 181 -6.02 7.03 -6.73
C LEU A 181 -5.21 7.99 -5.88
N LEU A 182 -3.94 8.15 -6.21
CA LEU A 182 -3.06 9.12 -5.58
C LEU A 182 -2.62 10.17 -6.59
N ARG A 183 -3.21 11.37 -6.47
CA ARG A 183 -2.90 12.51 -7.33
C ARG A 183 -1.82 13.40 -6.70
N ASP A 184 -0.82 13.75 -7.50
CA ASP A 184 0.30 14.64 -7.17
C ASP A 184 1.10 14.24 -5.92
N GLY A 185 0.99 12.97 -5.52
CA GLY A 185 1.57 12.43 -4.30
C GLY A 185 0.85 12.86 -3.01
N GLN A 186 -0.24 13.62 -3.08
CA GLN A 186 -0.86 14.26 -1.90
C GLN A 186 -2.36 13.98 -1.76
N GLU A 187 -3.13 14.04 -2.83
CA GLU A 187 -4.58 13.82 -2.81
C GLU A 187 -4.86 12.32 -2.99
N LEU A 188 -5.33 11.66 -1.93
CA LEU A 188 -5.70 10.24 -1.94
C LEU A 188 -7.22 10.09 -2.00
N ALA A 189 -7.72 9.37 -2.99
CA ALA A 189 -9.11 8.94 -3.08
C ALA A 189 -9.18 7.42 -3.15
N VAL A 190 -9.96 6.79 -2.28
CA VAL A 190 -10.18 5.34 -2.27
C VAL A 190 -11.65 5.07 -2.50
N GLY A 191 -11.96 4.30 -3.54
CA GLY A 191 -13.31 3.78 -3.81
C GLY A 191 -13.34 2.28 -3.61
N SER A 192 -14.38 1.75 -2.96
CA SER A 192 -14.55 0.30 -2.85
C SER A 192 -15.98 -0.22 -2.96
N VAL A 193 -16.09 -1.46 -3.45
CA VAL A 193 -17.24 -2.35 -3.33
C VAL A 193 -16.76 -3.72 -2.84
N GLY A 194 -17.54 -4.37 -1.99
CA GLY A 194 -17.15 -5.62 -1.33
C GLY A 194 -16.47 -5.40 0.02
N ASP A 195 -15.59 -6.32 0.40
CA ASP A 195 -14.95 -6.46 1.73
C ASP A 195 -13.41 -6.57 1.66
N SER A 196 -12.81 -6.38 0.49
CA SER A 196 -11.40 -6.01 0.40
C SER A 196 -11.19 -4.62 1.01
N ARG A 197 -10.03 -4.39 1.61
CA ARG A 197 -9.78 -3.22 2.46
C ARG A 197 -8.65 -2.35 1.96
N ALA A 198 -8.73 -1.07 2.30
CA ALA A 198 -7.63 -0.12 2.22
C ALA A 198 -7.36 0.46 3.61
N VAL A 199 -6.10 0.46 4.04
CA VAL A 199 -5.68 0.95 5.35
C VAL A 199 -4.49 1.90 5.19
N LEU A 200 -4.61 3.10 5.73
CA LEU A 200 -3.52 4.07 5.85
C LEU A 200 -2.89 3.93 7.23
N CYS A 201 -1.56 3.83 7.30
CA CYS A 201 -0.83 3.92 8.56
C CYS A 201 -0.40 5.37 8.80
N ARG A 202 -0.97 6.00 9.84
CA ARG A 202 -0.64 7.36 10.28
C ARG A 202 -0.06 7.30 11.69
N ARG A 203 1.19 7.74 11.86
CA ARG A 203 1.92 7.68 13.15
C ARG A 203 1.88 6.30 13.81
N GLY A 204 2.01 5.24 13.02
CA GLY A 204 1.97 3.85 13.50
C GLY A 204 0.58 3.30 13.86
N LYS A 205 -0.49 4.07 13.64
CA LYS A 205 -1.87 3.63 13.87
C LYS A 205 -2.59 3.35 12.55
N ALA A 206 -3.36 2.28 12.54
CA ALA A 206 -4.19 1.90 11.41
C ALA A 206 -5.42 2.83 11.28
N MET A 207 -5.61 3.41 10.10
CA MET A 207 -6.79 4.17 9.72
C MET A 207 -7.45 3.47 8.52
N GLY A 208 -8.54 2.76 8.77
CA GLY A 208 -9.32 2.13 7.72
C GLY A 208 -9.96 3.17 6.81
N LEU A 209 -9.77 3.03 5.50
CA LEU A 209 -10.32 3.91 4.47
C LEU A 209 -11.55 3.33 3.76
N THR A 210 -11.90 2.08 4.09
CA THR A 210 -13.03 1.34 3.54
C THR A 210 -13.84 0.74 4.67
N LYS A 211 -15.11 0.45 4.39
CA LYS A 211 -16.01 -0.27 5.28
C LYS A 211 -16.60 -1.46 4.53
N ASP A 212 -16.47 -2.64 5.09
CA ASP A 212 -16.91 -3.87 4.45
C ASP A 212 -18.41 -3.82 4.13
N HIS A 213 -18.78 -4.14 2.90
CA HIS A 213 -20.17 -4.11 2.43
C HIS A 213 -20.87 -5.44 2.71
N THR A 214 -21.18 -5.73 3.97
CA THR A 214 -21.84 -6.99 4.38
C THR A 214 -23.28 -6.77 4.83
N ALA A 215 -24.10 -7.82 4.88
CA ALA A 215 -25.49 -7.71 5.33
C ALA A 215 -25.63 -7.46 6.85
N GLN A 216 -24.53 -7.46 7.60
CA GLN A 216 -24.50 -7.03 9.00
C GLN A 216 -24.75 -5.51 9.10
N ARG A 217 -24.24 -4.73 8.13
CA ARG A 217 -24.50 -3.30 8.02
C ARG A 217 -26.00 -3.03 7.76
N LYS A 218 -26.58 -2.13 8.57
CA LYS A 218 -28.04 -1.90 8.59
C LYS A 218 -28.53 -1.22 7.32
N ASP A 219 -27.80 -0.24 6.83
CA ASP A 219 -28.02 0.47 5.56
C ASP A 219 -28.00 -0.50 4.37
N GLU A 220 -26.95 -1.33 4.28
CA GLU A 220 -26.82 -2.33 3.20
C GLU A 220 -27.96 -3.35 3.22
N ARG A 221 -28.29 -3.87 4.41
CA ARG A 221 -29.40 -4.83 4.58
C ARG A 221 -30.76 -4.22 4.23
N THR A 222 -30.99 -2.95 4.58
CA THR A 222 -32.22 -2.25 4.21
C THR A 222 -32.34 -2.11 2.71
N ARG A 223 -31.26 -1.75 1.99
CA ARG A 223 -31.26 -1.70 0.52
C ARG A 223 -31.60 -3.05 -0.09
N VAL A 224 -30.91 -4.13 0.32
CA VAL A 224 -31.16 -5.47 -0.19
C VAL A 224 -32.63 -5.88 -0.03
N LYS A 225 -33.21 -5.67 1.16
CA LYS A 225 -34.62 -5.97 1.42
C LYS A 225 -35.57 -5.11 0.58
N ALA A 226 -35.27 -3.82 0.42
CA ALA A 226 -36.08 -2.91 -0.40
C ALA A 226 -36.09 -3.31 -1.89
N CYS A 227 -35.01 -3.91 -2.38
CA CYS A 227 -34.90 -4.47 -3.73
C CYS A 227 -35.44 -5.92 -3.84
N GLY A 228 -36.12 -6.45 -2.82
CA GLY A 228 -36.69 -7.79 -2.83
C GLY A 228 -35.68 -8.94 -2.62
N GLY A 229 -34.43 -8.62 -2.28
CA GLY A 229 -33.46 -9.61 -1.82
C GLY A 229 -33.69 -10.03 -0.38
N PHE A 230 -33.18 -11.19 0.01
CA PHE A 230 -33.23 -11.69 1.38
C PHE A 230 -31.83 -12.07 1.89
N VAL A 231 -31.69 -12.10 3.21
CA VAL A 231 -30.42 -12.45 3.88
C VAL A 231 -30.63 -13.77 4.61
N THR A 232 -29.83 -14.78 4.26
CA THR A 232 -29.71 -16.02 5.04
C THR A 232 -28.48 -15.94 5.94
N TRP A 233 -28.47 -16.73 7.01
CA TRP A 233 -27.37 -16.79 7.96
C TRP A 233 -26.90 -18.23 8.07
N SER A 234 -25.58 -18.44 7.98
CA SER A 234 -24.99 -19.74 8.30
C SER A 234 -25.05 -19.98 9.81
N THR A 235 -24.87 -21.24 10.20
CA THR A 235 -24.71 -21.64 11.62
C THR A 235 -23.50 -20.96 12.28
N THR A 236 -22.50 -20.59 11.49
CA THR A 236 -21.30 -19.84 11.89
C THR A 236 -21.49 -18.31 11.88
N GLY A 237 -22.69 -17.81 11.57
CA GLY A 237 -23.01 -16.38 11.63
C GLY A 237 -22.61 -15.56 10.39
N HIS A 238 -22.19 -16.20 9.30
CA HIS A 238 -21.94 -15.51 8.03
C HIS A 238 -23.25 -15.25 7.28
N SER A 239 -23.47 -14.00 6.88
CA SER A 239 -24.64 -13.61 6.10
C SER A 239 -24.44 -13.88 4.62
N ARG A 240 -25.47 -14.35 3.92
CA ARG A 240 -25.49 -14.47 2.45
C ARG A 240 -26.73 -13.85 1.83
N ILE A 241 -26.54 -13.07 0.77
CA ILE A 241 -27.60 -12.49 -0.05
C ILE A 241 -28.18 -13.57 -0.96
N ASN A 242 -29.48 -13.78 -0.85
CA ASN A 242 -30.24 -14.85 -1.51
C ASN A 242 -29.58 -16.23 -1.35
N GLY A 243 -28.93 -16.47 -0.20
CA GLY A 243 -28.21 -17.72 0.06
C GLY A 243 -26.89 -17.91 -0.70
N THR A 244 -26.46 -16.95 -1.53
CA THR A 244 -25.30 -17.10 -2.41
C THR A 244 -24.12 -16.22 -2.00
N LEU A 245 -24.27 -14.89 -2.01
CA LEU A 245 -23.14 -13.94 -1.94
C LEU A 245 -22.93 -13.38 -0.53
N ALA A 246 -21.70 -13.35 -0.02
CA ALA A 246 -21.39 -12.84 1.33
C ALA A 246 -21.44 -11.31 1.46
N MET A 247 -21.22 -10.61 0.34
CA MET A 247 -21.20 -9.15 0.24
C MET A 247 -22.47 -8.57 -0.42
N THR A 248 -22.65 -7.26 -0.27
CA THR A 248 -23.84 -6.50 -0.69
C THR A 248 -23.55 -5.49 -1.79
N ARG A 249 -22.28 -5.35 -2.18
CA ARG A 249 -21.83 -4.57 -3.34
C ARG A 249 -20.70 -5.33 -4.04
N SER A 250 -20.67 -5.30 -5.36
CA SER A 250 -19.66 -5.99 -6.17
C SER A 250 -19.68 -5.48 -7.61
N ILE A 251 -18.62 -5.77 -8.36
CA ILE A 251 -18.63 -5.75 -9.82
C ILE A 251 -19.02 -7.15 -10.31
N GLY A 252 -19.89 -7.26 -11.32
CA GLY A 252 -20.37 -8.57 -11.80
C GLY A 252 -21.62 -9.03 -11.05
N ASP A 253 -21.71 -10.29 -10.63
CA ASP A 253 -22.89 -10.84 -9.91
C ASP A 253 -24.22 -10.46 -10.56
N ILE A 254 -24.32 -10.61 -11.89
CA ILE A 254 -25.40 -10.06 -12.71
C ILE A 254 -26.76 -10.54 -12.21
N ALA A 255 -26.84 -11.81 -11.79
CA ALA A 255 -28.05 -12.40 -11.23
C ALA A 255 -28.52 -11.75 -9.92
N LEU A 256 -27.64 -11.11 -9.16
CA LEU A 256 -27.94 -10.47 -7.87
C LEU A 256 -28.10 -8.95 -7.96
N LYS A 257 -27.77 -8.33 -9.09
CA LYS A 257 -27.97 -6.88 -9.31
C LYS A 257 -29.42 -6.42 -9.05
N PRO A 258 -30.48 -7.15 -9.50
CA PRO A 258 -31.87 -6.77 -9.20
C PRO A 258 -32.24 -6.83 -7.71
N TYR A 259 -31.50 -7.60 -6.91
CA TYR A 259 -31.79 -7.85 -5.49
C TYR A 259 -30.99 -6.93 -4.55
N GLY A 260 -30.46 -5.81 -5.07
CA GLY A 260 -29.81 -4.78 -4.26
C GLY A 260 -28.30 -4.93 -4.11
N VAL A 261 -27.67 -5.87 -4.83
CA VAL A 261 -26.21 -5.89 -4.99
C VAL A 261 -25.83 -4.82 -6.01
N ILE A 262 -25.11 -3.78 -5.62
CA ILE A 262 -24.80 -2.64 -6.50
C ILE A 262 -23.29 -2.52 -6.77
N ALA A 263 -22.94 -1.90 -7.89
CA ALA A 263 -21.56 -1.58 -8.26
C ALA A 263 -21.15 -0.15 -7.89
N ASP A 264 -22.02 0.59 -7.18
CA ASP A 264 -21.74 1.95 -6.73
C ASP A 264 -20.82 1.94 -5.51
N PRO A 265 -19.60 2.52 -5.62
CA PRO A 265 -18.60 2.43 -4.55
C PRO A 265 -18.89 3.41 -3.41
N GLU A 266 -18.50 3.03 -2.19
CA GLU A 266 -18.22 4.03 -1.15
C GLU A 266 -16.85 4.63 -1.41
N ILE A 267 -16.75 5.96 -1.32
CA ILE A 267 -15.53 6.69 -1.62
C ILE A 267 -15.11 7.52 -0.41
N GLN A 268 -13.83 7.45 -0.08
CA GLN A 268 -13.19 8.27 0.93
C GLN A 268 -12.05 9.06 0.30
N GLN A 269 -12.04 10.38 0.51
CA GLN A 269 -10.95 11.26 0.09
C GLN A 269 -10.24 11.87 1.29
N LEU A 270 -8.92 12.02 1.20
CA LEU A 270 -8.12 12.74 2.17
C LEU A 270 -6.83 13.29 1.56
N GLN A 271 -6.27 14.29 2.23
CA GLN A 271 -4.93 14.79 1.93
C GLN A 271 -3.91 14.06 2.79
N LEU A 272 -2.87 13.53 2.14
CA LEU A 272 -1.74 12.90 2.80
C LEU A 272 -0.88 13.93 3.51
N ASN A 273 -0.42 13.58 4.70
CA ASN A 273 0.63 14.27 5.42
C ASN A 273 1.90 13.44 5.37
N HIS A 274 2.87 13.82 4.53
CA HIS A 274 4.14 13.10 4.38
C HIS A 274 5.01 13.04 5.64
N GLU A 275 4.72 13.84 6.67
CA GLU A 275 5.41 13.77 7.96
C GLU A 275 4.86 12.63 8.84
N ASP A 276 3.57 12.35 8.71
CA ASP A 276 2.82 11.46 9.58
C ASP A 276 2.42 10.13 8.92
N ASP A 277 2.20 10.13 7.59
CA ASP A 277 1.68 9.01 6.81
C ASP A 277 2.81 8.12 6.30
N SER A 278 2.83 6.89 6.79
CA SER A 278 3.93 5.93 6.58
C SER A 278 3.74 5.11 5.32
N PHE A 279 2.54 4.56 5.12
CA PHE A 279 2.20 3.70 3.98
C PHE A 279 0.69 3.54 3.83
N LEU A 280 0.27 3.19 2.62
CA LEU A 280 -1.07 2.67 2.33
C LEU A 280 -0.93 1.19 1.99
N VAL A 281 -1.84 0.37 2.51
CA VAL A 281 -1.94 -1.06 2.21
C VAL A 281 -3.35 -1.41 1.72
N LEU A 282 -3.43 -2.21 0.66
CA LEU A 282 -4.67 -2.82 0.17
C LEU A 282 -4.61 -4.33 0.40
N THR A 283 -5.69 -4.93 0.89
CA THR A 283 -5.75 -6.36 1.25
C THR A 283 -7.08 -7.01 0.86
N THR A 284 -7.04 -8.28 0.42
CA THR A 284 -8.22 -9.13 0.18
C THR A 284 -8.69 -9.87 1.44
N ASP A 285 -9.85 -10.51 1.38
CA ASP A 285 -10.52 -11.03 2.58
C ASP A 285 -9.76 -12.17 3.28
N GLY A 286 -8.98 -12.95 2.54
CA GLY A 286 -8.10 -13.98 3.08
C GLY A 286 -7.05 -13.46 4.06
N ILE A 287 -6.71 -12.16 4.01
CA ILE A 287 -5.93 -11.50 5.06
C ILE A 287 -6.85 -10.94 6.14
N ASN A 288 -7.92 -10.25 5.73
CA ASN A 288 -8.79 -9.46 6.60
C ASN A 288 -9.61 -10.28 7.61
N PHE A 289 -9.85 -11.56 7.33
CA PHE A 289 -10.53 -12.48 8.25
C PHE A 289 -9.63 -12.97 9.39
N ILE A 290 -8.32 -12.99 9.16
CA ILE A 290 -7.35 -13.53 10.11
C ILE A 290 -6.61 -12.41 10.85
N MET A 291 -6.29 -11.33 10.16
CA MET A 291 -5.55 -10.20 10.70
C MET A 291 -6.40 -8.94 10.71
N ASN A 292 -6.43 -8.25 11.85
CA ASN A 292 -7.07 -6.94 11.94
C ASN A 292 -6.19 -5.83 11.33
N ASN A 293 -6.78 -4.66 11.07
CA ASN A 293 -6.07 -3.55 10.41
C ASN A 293 -4.80 -3.09 11.15
N GLN A 294 -4.76 -3.20 12.49
CA GLN A 294 -3.60 -2.80 13.28
C GLN A 294 -2.48 -3.85 13.22
N GLU A 295 -2.82 -5.14 13.21
CA GLU A 295 -1.85 -6.22 13.00
C GLU A 295 -1.19 -6.12 11.62
N VAL A 296 -1.98 -5.84 10.58
CA VAL A 296 -1.45 -5.57 9.24
C VAL A 296 -0.47 -4.37 9.28
N CYS A 297 -0.84 -3.27 9.94
CA CYS A 297 0.05 -2.11 10.06
C CYS A 297 1.32 -2.40 10.86
N ASP A 298 1.23 -3.19 11.92
CA ASP A 298 2.37 -3.56 12.75
C ASP A 298 3.33 -4.47 11.97
N ALA A 299 2.81 -5.43 11.19
CA ALA A 299 3.60 -6.27 10.30
C ALA A 299 4.33 -5.43 9.23
N VAL A 300 3.64 -4.55 8.51
CA VAL A 300 4.27 -3.65 7.52
C VAL A 300 5.37 -2.79 8.15
N SER A 301 5.13 -2.28 9.36
CA SER A 301 6.08 -1.40 10.06
C SER A 301 7.34 -2.12 10.52
N SER A 302 7.30 -3.45 10.65
CA SER A 302 8.46 -4.28 11.02
C SER A 302 9.38 -4.59 9.83
N SER A 303 8.86 -4.53 8.60
CA SER A 303 9.59 -4.85 7.38
C SER A 303 10.46 -3.69 6.88
N HIS A 304 11.53 -4.00 6.14
CA HIS A 304 12.43 -2.99 5.58
C HIS A 304 11.90 -2.42 4.27
N THR A 305 11.32 -3.29 3.44
CA THR A 305 10.83 -2.94 2.11
C THR A 305 9.32 -3.21 1.98
N PRO A 306 8.59 -2.46 1.13
CA PRO A 306 7.19 -2.75 0.85
C PRO A 306 6.95 -4.16 0.29
N GLY A 307 7.91 -4.71 -0.46
CA GLY A 307 7.82 -6.06 -1.01
C GLY A 307 7.88 -7.14 0.07
N GLU A 308 8.84 -7.01 0.99
CA GLU A 308 8.94 -7.86 2.18
C GLU A 308 7.69 -7.74 3.06
N ALA A 309 7.16 -6.52 3.25
CA ALA A 309 5.93 -6.29 3.99
C ALA A 309 4.73 -7.03 3.37
N ALA A 310 4.54 -6.88 2.06
CA ALA A 310 3.44 -7.55 1.35
C ALA A 310 3.56 -9.08 1.49
N HIS A 311 4.76 -9.63 1.34
CA HIS A 311 5.01 -11.06 1.52
C HIS A 311 4.71 -11.51 2.95
N LEU A 312 5.27 -10.81 3.95
CA LEU A 312 5.11 -11.14 5.36
C LEU A 312 3.63 -11.20 5.78
N ILE A 313 2.81 -10.23 5.36
CA ILE A 313 1.38 -10.20 5.72
C ILE A 313 0.64 -11.37 5.07
N THR A 314 0.88 -11.63 3.78
CA THR A 314 0.24 -12.77 3.10
C THR A 314 0.65 -14.10 3.71
N ASP A 315 1.93 -14.28 4.03
CA ASP A 315 2.45 -15.49 4.66
C ASP A 315 1.93 -15.67 6.09
N SER A 316 1.90 -14.60 6.88
CA SER A 316 1.35 -14.61 8.23
C SER A 316 -0.14 -15.00 8.23
N ALA A 317 -0.93 -14.48 7.30
CA ALA A 317 -2.34 -14.84 7.18
C ALA A 317 -2.54 -16.34 6.89
N LEU A 318 -1.73 -16.92 6.00
CA LEU A 318 -1.77 -18.35 5.71
C LEU A 318 -1.30 -19.20 6.91
N GLN A 319 -0.24 -18.79 7.60
CA GLN A 319 0.25 -19.48 8.80
C GLN A 319 -0.76 -19.47 9.95
N TYR A 320 -1.54 -18.39 10.07
CA TYR A 320 -2.63 -18.27 11.04
C TYR A 320 -3.91 -19.00 10.63
N GLY A 321 -3.89 -19.73 9.49
CA GLY A 321 -4.97 -20.61 9.07
C GLY A 321 -5.96 -19.98 8.09
N SER A 322 -5.53 -19.01 7.29
CA SER A 322 -6.35 -18.57 6.15
C SER A 322 -6.42 -19.67 5.09
N ASP A 323 -7.65 -20.08 4.77
CA ASP A 323 -7.93 -21.05 3.71
C ASP A 323 -8.17 -20.39 2.34
N ASP A 324 -8.15 -19.05 2.28
CA ASP A 324 -8.49 -18.29 1.08
C ASP A 324 -7.27 -17.77 0.29
N ASN A 325 -7.55 -17.18 -0.88
CA ASN A 325 -6.55 -16.37 -1.58
C ASN A 325 -6.16 -15.16 -0.71
N ALA A 326 -4.86 -14.86 -0.66
CA ALA A 326 -4.33 -13.77 0.17
C ALA A 326 -3.50 -12.82 -0.69
N THR A 327 -4.00 -11.61 -0.89
CA THR A 327 -3.32 -10.59 -1.70
C THR A 327 -3.13 -9.30 -0.92
N ALA A 328 -1.90 -8.79 -0.94
CA ALA A 328 -1.52 -7.52 -0.33
C ALA A 328 -0.79 -6.63 -1.35
N VAL A 329 -1.11 -5.33 -1.33
CA VAL A 329 -0.40 -4.28 -2.07
C VAL A 329 -0.02 -3.17 -1.09
N VAL A 330 1.27 -2.91 -0.92
CA VAL A 330 1.82 -1.93 0.02
C VAL A 330 2.55 -0.84 -0.77
N ILE A 331 2.19 0.43 -0.56
CA ILE A 331 2.94 1.58 -1.08
C ILE A 331 3.56 2.37 0.06
N SER A 332 4.87 2.57 0.00
CA SER A 332 5.58 3.44 0.94
C SER A 332 5.25 4.92 0.70
N LEU A 333 5.04 5.66 1.78
CA LEU A 333 4.78 7.10 1.79
C LEU A 333 5.91 7.86 2.50
N GLY A 334 5.76 9.18 2.64
CA GLY A 334 6.84 10.07 3.10
C GLY A 334 7.36 9.78 4.52
N ALA A 335 6.55 9.18 5.38
CA ALA A 335 6.95 8.80 6.74
C ALA A 335 7.35 7.32 6.87
N TRP A 336 7.61 6.62 5.76
CA TRP A 336 8.06 5.22 5.78
C TRP A 336 9.22 5.05 6.77
N ARG A 337 9.08 4.09 7.69
CA ARG A 337 10.04 3.76 8.76
C ARG A 337 10.32 4.86 9.80
N LYS A 338 9.56 5.96 9.85
CA LYS A 338 9.69 6.94 10.95
C LYS A 338 9.10 6.44 12.27
N PHE A 339 7.98 5.71 12.19
CA PHE A 339 7.19 5.27 13.36
C PHE A 339 7.28 3.77 13.58
N ILE A 340 8.49 3.21 13.56
CA ILE A 340 8.72 1.79 13.87
C ILE A 340 8.48 1.59 15.36
N LYS A 341 7.54 0.70 15.72
CA LYS A 341 7.50 0.17 17.08
C LYS A 341 8.73 -0.71 17.26
N VAL A 342 9.70 -0.24 18.03
CA VAL A 342 10.78 -1.11 18.49
C VAL A 342 10.12 -2.14 19.41
N GLN A 343 9.97 -3.38 18.94
CA GLN A 343 9.72 -4.49 19.85
C GLN A 343 10.95 -4.60 20.74
N THR A 344 10.87 -4.05 21.96
CA THR A 344 11.76 -4.44 23.03
C THR A 344 11.44 -5.89 23.35
N HIS A 345 12.09 -6.83 22.67
CA HIS A 345 12.23 -8.18 23.21
C HIS A 345 13.03 -8.04 24.51
N ALA A 346 12.32 -7.95 25.63
CA ALA A 346 12.93 -8.21 26.93
C ALA A 346 13.29 -9.70 26.93
N THR A 347 14.52 -10.02 26.54
CA THR A 347 15.12 -11.33 26.74
C THR A 347 15.22 -11.57 28.24
N PHE A 348 14.18 -12.12 28.84
CA PHE A 348 14.28 -12.76 30.14
C PHE A 348 15.03 -14.09 29.95
N LEU A 349 16.36 -14.00 29.87
CA LEU A 349 17.19 -15.16 30.20
C LEU A 349 17.07 -15.39 31.71
N PRO A 350 16.64 -16.58 32.17
CA PRO A 350 16.75 -16.90 33.59
C PRO A 350 18.24 -16.92 33.93
N ARG A 351 18.67 -16.05 34.86
CA ARG A 351 19.94 -16.21 35.55
C ARG A 351 19.87 -17.51 36.34
N VAL A 352 20.41 -18.59 35.78
CA VAL A 352 20.77 -19.77 36.56
C VAL A 352 21.95 -19.34 37.44
N VAL A 353 21.66 -18.99 38.69
CA VAL A 353 22.67 -18.82 39.72
C VAL A 353 23.02 -20.21 40.22
N SER A 354 24.24 -20.65 39.91
CA SER A 354 24.86 -21.84 40.49
C SER A 354 25.04 -21.62 42.00
N GLY A 355 24.09 -22.11 42.80
CA GLY A 355 24.25 -22.21 44.25
C GLY A 355 24.79 -23.58 44.62
N GLY A 356 26.10 -23.77 44.55
CA GLY A 356 26.74 -24.87 45.27
C GLY A 356 26.67 -24.60 46.77
N ARG A 357 26.18 -25.56 47.56
CA ARG A 357 26.51 -25.68 48.98
C ARG A 357 26.47 -27.14 49.41
N TRP A 358 27.62 -27.53 49.94
CA TRP A 358 27.91 -28.74 50.68
C TRP A 358 27.07 -28.83 51.96
N ALA A 359 26.56 -30.03 52.24
CA ALA A 359 26.48 -30.64 53.57
C ALA A 359 26.22 -32.14 53.38
#